data_AF-B1WNX4-F1
#
_entry.id   AF-B1WNX4-F1
#
_cell.length_a   1.000
_cell.length_b   1.000
_cell.length_c   1.000
_cell.angle_alpha   90.00
_cell.angle_beta   90.00
_cell.angle_gamma   90.00
#
_symmetry.space_group_name_H-M   'P 1'
#
loop_
_entity.id
_entity.type
_entity.pdbx_description
1 polymer ?
#
loop_
_entity_poly.entity_id
_entity_poly.type
_entity_poly.pdbx_seq_one_letter_code
_entity_poly.pdbx_strand_id
1 'polypeptide(L)'
;MRPYSIDLRNKIIEIWKKEKISIRKLAQHFGVSKSFIQKLIKKYKETGDIRPLPQGGRPPCKLNSEQLIILIELMEKNNDATFEELSELLEKATGVKVGKSTIGRISQKLNYSL
;
A
#
# COMPACT_ATOMS: atom_id res chain seq x y z
N MET A 1 0.62 14.00 -1.11
CA MET A 1 0.01 14.74 -2.24
C MET A 1 -0.81 13.77 -3.09
N ARG A 2 -2.06 14.10 -3.42
CA ARG A 2 -2.92 13.25 -4.25
C ARG A 2 -2.37 13.20 -5.69
N PRO A 3 -2.40 12.04 -6.35
CA PRO A 3 -1.99 11.96 -7.75
C PRO A 3 -2.95 12.73 -8.65
N TYR A 4 -2.44 13.28 -9.76
CA TYR A 4 -3.29 13.77 -10.85
C TYR A 4 -4.21 12.68 -11.38
N SER A 5 -5.40 13.09 -11.82
CA SER A 5 -6.42 12.20 -12.38
C SER A 5 -5.90 11.40 -13.57
N ILE A 6 -6.51 10.22 -13.79
CA ILE A 6 -6.19 9.35 -14.92
C ILE A 6 -6.52 10.05 -16.24
N ASP A 7 -7.61 10.82 -16.29
CA ASP A 7 -8.01 11.59 -17.48
C ASP A 7 -6.93 12.60 -17.90
N LEU A 8 -6.37 13.37 -16.95
CA LEU A 8 -5.31 14.33 -17.26
C LEU A 8 -4.06 13.62 -17.82
N ARG A 9 -3.70 12.48 -17.21
CA ARG A 9 -2.54 11.68 -17.65
C ARG A 9 -2.75 11.09 -19.04
N ASN A 10 -3.95 10.61 -19.34
CA ASN A 10 -4.33 10.11 -20.67
C ASN A 10 -4.18 11.20 -21.72
N LYS A 11 -4.80 12.37 -21.52
CA LYS A 11 -4.71 13.51 -22.45
C LYS A 11 -3.27 13.94 -22.71
N ILE A 12 -2.44 13.98 -21.66
CA ILE A 12 -1.01 14.29 -21.79
C ILE A 12 -0.29 13.29 -22.71
N ILE A 13 -0.54 11.99 -22.54
CA ILE A 13 0.09 10.95 -23.36
C ILE A 13 -0.44 10.95 -24.79
N GLU A 14 -1.73 11.19 -25.00
CA GLU A 14 -2.32 11.30 -26.34
C GLU A 14 -1.71 12.43 -27.16
N ILE A 15 -1.62 13.64 -26.58
CA ILE A 15 -1.00 14.78 -27.25
C ILE A 15 0.48 14.52 -27.50
N TRP A 16 1.19 13.95 -26.53
CA TRP A 16 2.61 13.61 -26.69
C TRP A 16 2.87 12.57 -27.80
N LYS A 17 1.94 11.64 -28.04
CA LYS A 17 2.03 10.67 -29.13
C LYS A 17 1.72 11.28 -30.49
N LYS A 18 0.69 12.14 -30.56
CA LYS A 18 0.23 12.75 -31.82
C LYS A 18 1.18 13.83 -32.29
N GLU A 19 1.72 14.62 -31.37
CA GLU A 19 2.49 15.81 -31.68
C GLU A 19 3.92 15.69 -31.16
N LYS A 20 4.91 16.13 -31.95
CA LYS A 20 6.32 16.21 -31.53
C LYS A 20 6.57 17.43 -30.63
N ILE A 21 5.77 17.60 -29.57
CA ILE A 21 5.92 18.70 -28.61
C ILE A 21 6.98 18.35 -27.56
N SER A 22 7.79 19.34 -27.17
CA SER A 22 8.75 19.18 -26.09
C SER A 22 8.08 19.10 -24.71
N ILE A 23 8.68 18.36 -23.77
CA ILE A 23 8.19 18.21 -22.39
C ILE A 23 7.90 19.57 -21.72
N ARG A 24 8.72 20.59 -22.02
CA ARG A 24 8.57 21.94 -21.45
C ARG A 24 7.34 22.68 -21.97
N LYS A 25 6.99 22.49 -23.25
CA LYS A 25 5.77 23.05 -23.83
C LYS A 25 4.54 22.31 -23.32
N LEU A 26 4.61 20.99 -23.21
CA LEU A 26 3.55 20.16 -22.62
C LEU A 26 3.23 20.59 -21.17
N ALA A 27 4.27 20.87 -20.39
CA ALA A 27 4.13 21.33 -19.00
C ALA A 27 3.38 22.66 -18.89
N GLN A 28 3.73 23.62 -19.76
CA GLN A 28 3.04 24.91 -19.83
C GLN A 28 1.59 24.76 -20.29
N HIS A 29 1.35 23.96 -21.33
CA HIS A 29 0.00 23.73 -21.89
C HIS A 29 -0.97 23.15 -20.87
N PHE A 30 -0.50 22.20 -20.05
CA PHE A 30 -1.33 21.55 -19.03
C PHE A 30 -1.25 22.20 -17.64
N GLY A 31 -0.45 23.26 -17.47
CA GLY A 31 -0.27 23.92 -16.17
C GLY A 31 0.35 23.02 -15.09
N VAL A 32 1.18 22.05 -15.47
CA VAL A 32 1.78 21.06 -14.55
C VAL A 32 3.31 21.17 -14.57
N SER A 33 3.96 20.58 -13.56
CA SER A 33 5.42 20.61 -13.49
C SER A 33 6.08 19.76 -14.58
N LYS A 34 7.23 20.22 -15.09
CA LYS A 34 8.07 19.46 -16.04
C LYS A 34 8.44 18.07 -15.51
N SER A 35 8.75 17.97 -14.22
CA SER A 35 9.14 16.73 -13.58
C SER A 35 8.02 15.69 -13.56
N PHE A 36 6.76 16.13 -13.41
CA PHE A 36 5.61 15.24 -13.50
C PHE A 36 5.48 14.64 -14.90
N ILE A 37 5.54 15.46 -15.95
CA ILE A 37 5.43 14.99 -17.33
C ILE A 37 6.58 14.05 -17.69
N GLN A 38 7.81 14.40 -17.30
CA GLN A 38 8.98 13.56 -17.55
C GLN A 38 8.84 12.18 -16.89
N LYS A 39 8.38 12.12 -15.63
CA LYS A 39 8.11 10.86 -14.92
C LYS A 39 6.98 10.06 -15.58
N LEU A 40 5.91 10.74 -16.00
CA LEU A 40 4.77 10.10 -16.65
C LEU A 40 5.17 9.46 -17.98
N ILE A 41 5.88 10.18 -18.85
CA ILE A 41 6.35 9.66 -20.14
C ILE A 41 7.35 8.53 -19.93
N LYS A 42 8.28 8.66 -18.97
CA LYS A 42 9.23 7.59 -18.64
C LYS A 42 8.50 6.32 -18.23
N LYS A 43 7.58 6.41 -17.26
CA LYS A 43 6.75 5.27 -16.83
C LYS A 43 5.98 4.66 -18.00
N TYR A 44 5.37 5.50 -18.83
CA TYR A 44 4.61 5.05 -19.99
C TYR A 44 5.48 4.27 -20.99
N LYS A 45 6.70 4.72 -21.26
CA LYS A 45 7.64 4.01 -22.12
C LYS A 45 8.12 2.68 -21.54
N GLU A 46 8.31 2.62 -20.23
CA GLU A 46 8.82 1.41 -19.55
C GLU A 46 7.74 0.35 -19.32
N THR A 47 6.50 0.77 -19.03
CA THR A 47 5.44 -0.15 -18.56
C THR A 47 4.18 -0.14 -19.43
N GLY A 48 4.01 0.85 -20.30
CA GLY A 48 2.74 1.10 -21.01
C GLY A 48 1.62 1.65 -20.13
N ASP A 49 1.82 1.75 -18.80
CA ASP A 49 0.81 2.17 -17.84
C ASP A 49 0.95 3.65 -17.47
N ILE A 50 -0.19 4.32 -17.32
CA ILE A 50 -0.29 5.72 -16.93
C ILE A 50 -0.82 5.90 -15.51
N ARG A 51 -1.35 4.84 -14.88
CA ARG A 51 -1.97 4.93 -13.55
C ARG A 51 -0.94 5.42 -12.52
N PRO A 52 -1.36 6.16 -11.48
CA PRO A 52 -0.46 6.45 -10.38
C PRO A 52 0.05 5.14 -9.76
N LEU A 53 1.29 5.17 -9.28
CA LEU A 53 1.76 4.10 -8.41
C LEU A 53 0.91 4.08 -7.14
N PRO A 54 0.71 2.91 -6.52
CA PRO A 54 0.07 2.83 -5.21
C PRO A 54 0.78 3.82 -4.29
N GLN A 55 0.02 4.73 -3.67
CA GLN A 55 0.57 5.54 -2.60
C GLN A 55 1.02 4.58 -1.50
N GLY A 56 2.19 4.85 -0.90
CA GLY A 56 2.80 3.98 0.10
C GLY A 56 1.76 3.47 1.10
N GLY A 57 1.68 2.15 1.22
CA GLY A 57 0.85 1.49 2.22
C GLY A 57 1.58 1.42 3.56
N ARG A 58 0.82 1.08 4.61
CA ARG A 58 1.43 0.65 5.86
C ARG A 58 2.29 -0.58 5.58
N PRO A 59 3.52 -0.67 6.11
CA PRO A 59 4.32 -1.89 6.00
C PRO A 59 3.52 -3.10 6.47
N PRO A 60 3.76 -4.29 5.89
CA PRO A 60 3.08 -5.51 6.30
C PRO A 60 3.25 -5.73 7.82
N CYS A 61 2.28 -6.42 8.42
CA CYS A 61 2.37 -6.77 9.85
C CYS A 61 3.68 -7.52 10.13
N LYS A 62 4.20 -7.38 11.36
CA LYS A 62 5.42 -8.08 11.79
C LYS A 62 5.29 -9.63 11.74
N LEU A 63 4.06 -10.14 11.63
CA LEU A 63 3.78 -11.56 11.57
C LEU A 63 3.69 -12.03 10.11
N ASN A 64 4.36 -13.14 9.84
CA ASN A 64 4.21 -13.87 8.58
C ASN A 64 2.89 -14.64 8.55
N SER A 65 2.51 -15.17 7.37
CA SER A 65 1.26 -15.89 7.18
C SER A 65 1.06 -17.06 8.15
N GLU A 66 2.11 -17.85 8.40
CA GLU A 66 2.06 -18.98 9.35
C GLU A 66 1.79 -18.52 10.78
N GLN A 67 2.46 -17.44 11.21
CA GLN A 67 2.30 -16.88 12.56
C GLN A 67 0.92 -16.23 12.74
N LEU A 68 0.33 -15.72 11.68
CA LEU A 68 -1.06 -15.23 11.69
C LEU A 68 -2.05 -16.38 11.88
N ILE A 69 -1.83 -17.54 11.24
CA ILE A 69 -2.68 -18.72 11.44
C ILE A 69 -2.59 -19.19 12.89
N ILE A 70 -1.38 -19.27 13.45
CA ILE A 70 -1.18 -19.65 14.86
C ILE A 70 -1.86 -18.66 15.81
N LEU A 71 -1.79 -17.35 15.52
CA LEU A 71 -2.47 -16.35 16.33
C LEU A 71 -4.00 -16.51 16.27
N ILE A 72 -4.58 -16.83 15.11
CA ILE A 72 -6.01 -17.09 14.96
C ILE A 72 -6.41 -18.30 15.79
N GLU A 73 -5.66 -19.41 15.71
CA GLU A 73 -5.95 -20.59 16.53
C GLU A 73 -5.86 -20.31 18.03
N LEU A 74 -4.89 -19.49 18.46
CA LEU A 74 -4.74 -19.09 19.86
C LEU A 74 -5.91 -18.21 20.33
N MET A 75 -6.40 -17.33 19.47
CA MET A 75 -7.59 -16.50 19.74
C MET A 75 -8.86 -17.36 19.84
N GLU A 76 -9.05 -18.32 18.92
CA GLU A 76 -10.20 -19.25 18.95
C GLU A 76 -10.18 -20.18 20.16
N LYS A 77 -9.00 -20.69 20.54
CA LYS A 77 -8.85 -21.56 21.71
C LYS A 77 -8.98 -20.81 23.04
N ASN A 78 -8.66 -19.52 23.05
CA ASN A 78 -8.63 -18.70 24.27
C ASN A 78 -9.42 -17.40 24.07
N ASN A 79 -10.73 -17.51 23.82
CA ASN A 79 -11.58 -16.35 23.54
C ASN A 79 -11.64 -15.35 24.71
N ASP A 80 -11.44 -15.81 25.95
CA ASP A 80 -11.42 -14.95 27.15
C ASP A 80 -10.03 -14.40 27.48
N ALA A 81 -8.99 -14.76 26.71
CA ALA A 81 -7.63 -14.31 26.98
C ALA A 81 -7.44 -12.84 26.59
N THR A 82 -6.70 -12.14 27.43
CA THR A 82 -6.29 -10.77 27.16
C THR A 82 -5.29 -10.71 26.00
N PHE A 83 -5.19 -9.55 25.34
CA PHE A 83 -4.17 -9.35 24.30
C PHE A 83 -2.72 -9.46 24.81
N GLU A 84 -2.49 -9.33 26.12
CA GLU A 84 -1.16 -9.55 26.71
C GLU A 84 -0.84 -11.05 26.79
N GLU A 85 -1.80 -11.87 27.23
CA GLU A 85 -1.67 -13.33 27.26
C GLU A 85 -1.52 -13.92 25.85
N LEU A 86 -2.30 -13.44 24.88
CA LEU A 86 -2.16 -13.87 23.47
C LEU A 86 -0.76 -13.53 22.90
N SER A 87 -0.15 -12.42 23.34
CA SER A 87 1.22 -12.07 22.96
C SER A 87 2.23 -13.08 23.52
N GLU A 88 2.09 -13.44 24.78
CA GLU A 88 2.97 -14.41 25.43
C GLU A 88 2.82 -15.81 24.82
N LEU A 89 1.59 -16.22 24.54
CA LEU A 89 1.30 -17.50 23.88
C LEU A 89 1.88 -17.54 22.47
N LEU A 90 1.77 -16.45 21.71
CA LEU A 90 2.35 -16.37 20.37
C LEU A 90 3.89 -16.39 20.42
N GLU A 91 4.50 -15.69 21.37
CA GLU A 91 5.96 -15.71 21.59
C GLU A 91 6.44 -17.12 21.94
N LYS A 92 5.71 -17.85 22.79
CA LYS A 92 6.01 -19.26 23.12
C LYS A 92 5.88 -20.20 21.93
N ALA A 93 4.87 -20.00 21.08
CA ALA A 93 4.61 -20.88 19.93
C ALA A 93 5.52 -20.60 18.72
N THR A 94 5.90 -19.35 18.49
CA THR A 94 6.56 -18.90 17.25
C THR A 94 7.93 -18.25 17.45
N GLY A 95 8.30 -17.93 18.70
CA GLY A 95 9.50 -17.16 19.03
C GLY A 95 9.41 -15.67 18.68
N VAL A 96 8.28 -15.19 18.15
CA VAL A 96 8.10 -13.79 17.74
C VAL A 96 7.31 -13.00 18.77
N LYS A 97 7.96 -11.97 19.31
CA LYS A 97 7.35 -11.04 20.26
C LYS A 97 6.60 -9.92 19.55
N VAL A 98 5.29 -9.81 19.78
CA VAL A 98 4.45 -8.71 19.29
C VAL A 98 3.68 -8.07 20.44
N GLY A 99 3.71 -6.74 20.58
CA GLY A 99 2.97 -6.09 21.67
C GLY A 99 1.45 -6.17 21.49
N LYS A 100 0.68 -6.00 22.57
CA LYS A 100 -0.80 -6.02 22.59
C LYS A 100 -1.48 -5.15 21.54
N SER A 101 -0.90 -4.00 21.20
CA SER A 101 -1.42 -3.09 20.16
C SER A 101 -1.32 -3.67 18.75
N THR A 102 -0.39 -4.60 18.51
CA THR A 102 -0.28 -5.33 17.25
C THR A 102 -1.37 -6.39 17.16
N ILE A 103 -1.58 -7.16 18.24
CA ILE A 103 -2.64 -8.17 18.33
C ILE A 103 -4.02 -7.52 18.19
N GLY A 104 -4.31 -6.44 18.92
CA GLY A 104 -5.59 -5.74 18.81
C GLY A 104 -5.88 -5.21 17.40
N ARG A 105 -4.86 -4.72 16.67
CA ARG A 105 -5.03 -4.31 15.26
C ARG A 105 -5.28 -5.49 14.34
N ILE A 106 -4.65 -6.64 14.60
CA ILE A 106 -4.84 -7.86 13.81
C ILE A 106 -6.24 -8.41 14.06
N SER A 107 -6.67 -8.50 15.32
CA SER A 107 -8.04 -8.87 15.74
C SER A 107 -9.08 -7.99 15.03
N GLN A 108 -8.93 -6.66 15.06
CA GLN A 108 -9.83 -5.74 14.33
C GLN A 108 -9.83 -5.98 12.82
N LYS A 109 -8.67 -6.24 12.21
CA LYS A 109 -8.57 -6.52 10.77
C LYS A 109 -9.26 -7.84 10.40
N LEU A 110 -9.29 -8.80 11.32
CA LEU A 110 -9.93 -10.10 11.17
C LEU A 110 -11.41 -10.07 11.58
N ASN A 111 -11.96 -8.91 11.96
CA ASN A 111 -13.31 -8.74 12.51
C ASN A 111 -13.58 -9.65 13.73
N TYR A 112 -12.54 -9.99 14.49
CA TYR A 112 -12.69 -10.81 15.68
C TYR A 112 -13.17 -9.90 16.82
N SER A 113 -14.37 -10.13 17.33
CA SER A 113 -14.82 -9.55 18.59
C SER A 113 -14.41 -10.49 19.70
N LEU A 114 -13.54 -10.02 20.60
CA LEU A 114 -13.45 -10.60 21.95
C LEU A 114 -14.76 -10.34 22.69
#